data_AF-A0A1V4TYD5-F1
#
_entry.id   AF-A0A1V4TYD5-F1
#
_cell.length_a   1.000
_cell.length_b   1.000
_cell.length_c   1.000
_cell.angle_alpha   90.00
_cell.angle_beta   90.00
_cell.angle_gamma   90.00
#
_symmetry.space_group_name_H-M   'P 1'
#
loop_
_entity.id
_entity.type
_entity.pdbx_description
1 polymer ?
#
loop_
_entity_poly.entity_id
_entity_poly.type
_entity_poly.pdbx_seq_one_letter_code
_entity_poly.pdbx_strand_id
1 'polypeptide(L)'
;MALRNPLKKTLTLDNSKLPGPLKGRSRSEVPNVRLPEPERPAAERVKLKVPKTVWRNSERYLGLIAGFFLFIAPFAVFTRLAYAVAGSSDEATIHSICFKLPMELLINGSFPASIGPIAIITIGAILVVAFLFGPLFCGRLCPVGAMSEMLSRIVPIPDRYRMRIQNTKVTASLRYGFLAGFIIVGWAMAGPVAQCSYGVDLGRFCSPALMEYMSLGLFSTAPENFWNAGAVLTLIVWLLLGGIMMVGGRGWCLFFCPLGAISGISHAIGAKLGFYRLEYEASNCRNCRKCDVNCPMWAIGMDGKIERTLCNGCRECINNCSFNAYRGAYGSTGEKIHKKVKGVISRVRTASVFVLAAATAPLAYMFTGPCAATGCAACPLGGACAVTIPLLYGGMLLSRMSTRLKAALSSLRTRLLGDRRELRPE
;
A
#
# COMPACT_ATOMS: atom_id res chain seq x y z
N MET A 1 -37.86 31.37 -50.23
CA MET A 1 -38.24 31.31 -48.80
C MET A 1 -37.09 30.60 -48.06
N ALA A 2 -36.15 31.29 -47.40
CA ALA A 2 -36.24 31.93 -46.06
C ALA A 2 -36.28 30.84 -44.95
N LEU A 3 -35.45 30.75 -43.90
CA LEU A 3 -34.70 31.71 -43.06
C LEU A 3 -33.58 30.97 -42.26
N ARG A 4 -32.34 31.49 -42.25
CA ARG A 4 -31.59 32.23 -41.19
C ARG A 4 -31.00 31.45 -39.99
N ASN A 5 -29.66 31.47 -40.01
CA ASN A 5 -28.71 31.50 -38.90
C ASN A 5 -28.81 32.83 -38.10
N PRO A 6 -28.46 32.86 -36.80
CA PRO A 6 -27.81 34.03 -36.25
C PRO A 6 -26.55 33.71 -35.42
N LEU A 7 -25.60 34.65 -35.44
CA LEU A 7 -24.36 34.74 -34.64
C LEU A 7 -23.07 34.20 -35.26
N LYS A 8 -22.80 34.62 -36.50
CA LYS A 8 -21.46 35.10 -36.91
C LYS A 8 -21.55 36.62 -37.11
N LYS A 9 -20.97 37.40 -36.20
CA LYS A 9 -20.61 38.81 -36.40
C LYS A 9 -19.24 39.02 -35.72
N THR A 10 -18.17 38.98 -36.51
CA THR A 10 -17.38 40.16 -36.92
C THR A 10 -16.58 40.78 -35.78
N LEU A 11 -15.29 40.45 -35.73
CA LEU A 11 -14.23 41.34 -35.27
C LEU A 11 -13.00 41.07 -36.15
N THR A 12 -12.98 41.71 -37.30
CA THR A 12 -11.78 41.95 -38.10
C THR A 12 -10.91 42.94 -37.32
N LEU A 13 -9.72 42.51 -36.90
CA LEU A 13 -8.72 43.38 -36.29
C LEU A 13 -8.17 44.33 -37.37
N ASP A 14 -8.47 45.61 -37.20
CA ASP A 14 -7.92 46.70 -38.01
C ASP A 14 -6.51 47.02 -37.49
N ASN A 15 -5.49 46.69 -38.29
CA ASN A 15 -4.08 46.88 -37.96
C ASN A 15 -3.59 48.34 -38.14
N SER A 16 -4.49 49.30 -38.42
CA SER A 16 -4.14 50.72 -38.57
C SER A 16 -4.01 51.49 -37.24
N LYS A 17 -4.24 50.85 -36.09
CA LYS A 17 -4.15 51.46 -34.74
C LYS A 17 -3.11 50.83 -33.81
N LEU A 18 -1.92 50.51 -34.33
CA LEU A 18 -0.77 50.19 -33.46
C LEU A 18 0.00 51.48 -33.12
N PRO A 19 0.02 51.94 -31.86
CA PRO A 19 0.95 53.00 -31.46
C PRO A 19 2.39 52.46 -31.43
N GLY A 20 3.33 53.28 -31.92
CA GLY A 20 4.77 53.00 -31.96
C GLY A 20 5.45 52.86 -30.59
N PRO A 21 6.79 52.68 -30.56
CA PRO A 21 7.50 52.15 -29.39
C PRO A 21 7.44 53.12 -28.20
N LEU A 22 7.06 52.56 -27.05
CA LEU A 22 6.80 53.27 -25.79
C LEU A 22 8.09 53.89 -25.22
N LYS A 23 8.12 55.22 -25.17
CA LYS A 23 9.14 56.01 -24.46
C LYS A 23 8.51 56.60 -23.20
N GLY A 24 9.01 56.17 -22.03
CA GLY A 24 8.88 56.85 -20.74
C GLY A 24 7.50 56.89 -20.09
N ARG A 25 7.28 56.06 -19.06
CA ARG A 25 6.49 56.45 -17.86
C ARG A 25 6.78 55.55 -16.67
N SER A 26 6.70 56.17 -15.51
CA SER A 26 7.15 55.77 -14.18
C SER A 26 6.33 54.65 -13.53
N ARG A 27 6.98 54.01 -12.55
CA ARG A 27 6.56 52.90 -11.72
C ARG A 27 5.49 53.30 -10.69
N SER A 28 4.21 53.20 -11.03
CA SER A 28 3.10 53.08 -10.08
C SER A 28 1.81 52.69 -10.81
N GLU A 29 1.01 51.82 -10.18
CA GLU A 29 -0.31 51.34 -10.64
C GLU A 29 -0.30 50.22 -11.70
N VAL A 30 0.06 49.01 -11.26
CA VAL A 30 -0.49 47.80 -11.86
C VAL A 30 -1.86 47.59 -11.20
N PRO A 31 -2.99 47.71 -11.93
CA PRO A 31 -4.28 47.37 -11.38
C PRO A 31 -4.27 45.89 -11.00
N ASN A 32 -4.86 45.57 -9.85
CA ASN A 32 -4.95 44.24 -9.27
C ASN A 32 -5.83 43.35 -10.17
N VAL A 33 -5.25 42.86 -11.28
CA VAL A 33 -5.87 41.86 -12.15
C VAL A 33 -5.88 40.56 -11.36
N ARG A 34 -6.99 40.35 -10.66
CA ARG A 34 -7.34 39.06 -10.08
C ARG A 34 -7.45 38.09 -11.26
N LEU A 35 -6.38 37.33 -11.51
CA LEU A 35 -6.41 36.24 -12.48
C LEU A 35 -7.64 35.38 -12.14
N PRO A 36 -8.51 35.05 -13.11
CA PRO A 36 -9.64 34.19 -12.82
C PRO A 36 -9.09 32.91 -12.20
N GLU A 37 -9.55 32.64 -10.98
CA GLU A 37 -9.32 31.37 -10.32
C GLU A 37 -9.71 30.28 -11.32
N PRO A 38 -8.89 29.24 -11.56
CA PRO A 38 -9.26 28.21 -12.51
C PRO A 38 -10.50 27.51 -11.97
N GLU A 39 -11.68 27.96 -12.41
CA GLU A 39 -12.95 27.29 -12.25
C GLU A 39 -12.82 25.96 -12.96
N ARG A 40 -12.35 24.99 -12.18
CA ARG A 40 -12.15 23.62 -12.58
C ARG A 40 -13.52 23.11 -13.00
N PRO A 41 -13.72 22.69 -14.26
CA PRO A 41 -15.00 22.14 -14.69
C PRO A 41 -15.39 21.02 -13.71
N ALA A 42 -16.67 21.01 -13.34
CA ALA A 42 -17.26 20.02 -12.45
C ALA A 42 -16.73 18.65 -12.87
N ALA A 43 -16.14 17.92 -11.91
CA ALA A 43 -15.53 16.63 -12.18
C ALA A 43 -16.54 15.75 -12.94
N GLU A 44 -16.36 15.63 -14.25
CA GLU A 44 -17.04 14.60 -15.02
C GLU A 44 -16.82 13.31 -14.25
N ARG A 45 -17.90 12.68 -13.79
CA ARG A 45 -17.83 11.61 -12.79
C ARG A 45 -17.01 10.46 -13.35
N VAL A 46 -15.72 10.47 -13.04
CA VAL A 46 -14.78 9.42 -13.38
C VAL A 46 -15.12 8.21 -12.51
N LYS A 47 -16.18 7.49 -12.87
CA LYS A 47 -16.50 6.18 -12.29
C LYS A 47 -15.53 5.18 -12.88
N LEU A 48 -14.37 5.07 -12.26
CA LEU A 48 -13.47 3.96 -12.53
C LEU A 48 -14.14 2.67 -12.04
N LYS A 49 -14.34 1.72 -12.95
CA LYS A 49 -14.78 0.37 -12.59
C LYS A 49 -13.71 -0.25 -11.67
N VAL A 50 -14.06 -0.45 -10.40
CA VAL A 50 -13.24 -1.08 -9.35
C VAL A 50 -12.43 -2.30 -9.82
N PRO A 51 -12.97 -3.26 -10.62
CA PRO A 51 -12.18 -4.40 -11.07
C PRO A 51 -10.98 -4.03 -11.97
N LYS A 52 -11.09 -2.96 -12.79
CA LYS A 52 -9.99 -2.56 -13.67
C LYS A 52 -8.83 -1.92 -12.90
N THR A 53 -9.12 -1.18 -11.83
CA THR A 53 -8.07 -0.57 -11.00
C THR A 53 -7.34 -1.62 -10.18
N VAL A 54 -8.06 -2.62 -9.67
CA VAL A 54 -7.46 -3.75 -8.93
C VAL A 54 -6.52 -4.54 -9.83
N TRP A 55 -6.94 -4.87 -11.04
CA TRP A 55 -6.14 -5.68 -11.95
C TRP A 55 -4.86 -4.97 -12.42
N ARG A 56 -4.93 -3.65 -12.67
CA ARG A 56 -3.77 -2.87 -13.15
C ARG A 56 -2.67 -2.67 -12.12
N ASN A 57 -2.96 -2.89 -10.83
CA ASN A 57 -1.98 -2.83 -9.74
C ASN A 57 -2.02 -4.10 -8.88
N SER A 58 -2.11 -5.27 -9.52
CA SER A 58 -2.27 -6.57 -8.85
C SER A 58 -1.18 -6.84 -7.81
N GLU A 59 0.07 -6.43 -8.05
CA GLU A 59 1.17 -6.56 -7.08
C GLU A 59 0.87 -5.91 -5.74
N ARG A 60 0.18 -4.76 -5.74
CA ARG A 60 -0.22 -4.08 -4.50
C ARG A 60 -1.23 -4.92 -3.73
N TYR A 61 -2.29 -5.38 -4.39
CA TYR A 61 -3.36 -6.13 -3.71
C TYR A 61 -2.90 -7.51 -3.25
N LEU A 62 -2.04 -8.18 -4.04
CA LEU A 62 -1.36 -9.41 -3.61
C LEU A 62 -0.50 -9.16 -2.36
N GLY A 63 0.21 -8.03 -2.32
CA GLY A 63 0.93 -7.62 -1.11
C GLY A 63 0.00 -7.44 0.09
N LEU A 64 -1.16 -6.79 -0.09
CA LEU A 64 -2.09 -6.53 1.01
C LEU A 64 -2.67 -7.84 1.57
N ILE A 65 -2.98 -8.80 0.69
CA ILE A 65 -3.41 -10.15 1.07
C ILE A 65 -2.27 -10.87 1.79
N ALA A 66 -1.05 -10.86 1.24
CA ALA A 66 0.11 -11.48 1.88
C ALA A 66 0.38 -10.88 3.27
N GLY A 67 0.20 -9.57 3.44
CA GLY A 67 0.33 -8.88 4.71
C GLY A 67 -0.66 -9.36 5.78
N PHE A 68 -1.88 -9.72 5.39
CA PHE A 68 -2.84 -10.35 6.30
C PHE A 68 -2.27 -11.66 6.87
N PHE A 69 -1.84 -12.59 6.02
CA PHE A 69 -1.26 -13.87 6.47
C PHE A 69 0.07 -13.71 7.22
N LEU A 70 0.85 -12.70 6.88
CA LEU A 70 2.18 -12.50 7.45
C LEU A 70 2.12 -11.95 8.89
N PHE A 71 1.15 -11.06 9.18
CA PHE A 71 1.11 -10.33 10.44
C PHE A 71 -0.09 -10.66 11.34
N ILE A 72 -1.20 -11.20 10.82
CA ILE A 72 -2.45 -11.40 11.58
C ILE A 72 -2.58 -12.85 12.05
N ALA A 73 -2.96 -13.04 13.32
CA ALA A 73 -3.31 -14.36 13.87
C ALA A 73 -4.53 -14.94 13.14
N PRO A 74 -4.64 -16.26 12.91
CA PRO A 74 -3.83 -17.34 13.50
C PRO A 74 -2.54 -17.65 12.73
N PHE A 75 -2.26 -16.98 11.61
CA PHE A 75 -1.10 -17.30 10.77
C PHE A 75 0.18 -16.65 11.29
N ALA A 76 0.14 -15.33 11.50
CA ALA A 76 1.17 -14.49 12.13
C ALA A 76 2.62 -14.99 11.85
N VAL A 77 2.90 -15.30 10.58
CA VAL A 77 4.11 -16.06 10.19
C VAL A 77 5.37 -15.28 10.53
N PHE A 78 5.36 -13.96 10.31
CA PHE A 78 6.50 -13.12 10.62
C PHE A 78 6.73 -12.99 12.12
N THR A 79 5.67 -12.81 12.91
CA THR A 79 5.80 -12.66 14.35
C THR A 79 6.35 -13.96 14.94
N ARG A 80 5.76 -15.12 14.60
CA ARG A 80 6.25 -16.43 15.06
C ARG A 80 7.70 -16.70 14.69
N LEU A 81 8.10 -16.37 13.46
CA LEU A 81 9.50 -16.52 13.04
C LEU A 81 10.42 -15.59 13.83
N ALA A 82 10.02 -14.33 14.06
CA ALA A 82 10.82 -13.38 14.83
C ALA A 82 11.02 -13.84 16.28
N TYR A 83 9.96 -14.33 16.94
CA TYR A 83 10.03 -14.90 18.29
C TYR A 83 10.87 -16.19 18.32
N ALA A 84 10.72 -17.07 17.33
CA ALA A 84 11.51 -18.29 17.22
C ALA A 84 13.02 -18.00 17.05
N VAL A 85 13.38 -16.99 16.25
CA VAL A 85 14.78 -16.56 16.09
C VAL A 85 15.31 -15.87 17.34
N ALA A 86 14.46 -15.13 18.05
CA ALA A 86 14.82 -14.49 19.32
C ALA A 86 14.89 -15.46 20.51
N GLY A 87 14.44 -16.71 20.34
CA GLY A 87 14.42 -17.72 21.40
C GLY A 87 13.38 -17.47 22.50
N SER A 88 12.38 -16.63 22.25
CA SER A 88 11.31 -16.30 23.21
C SER A 88 10.07 -17.16 23.00
N SER A 89 9.49 -17.64 24.11
CA SER A 89 8.30 -18.52 24.13
C SER A 89 6.97 -17.77 24.30
N ASP A 90 6.96 -16.45 24.12
CA ASP A 90 5.76 -15.63 24.31
C ASP A 90 4.75 -15.82 23.15
N GLU A 91 3.47 -15.57 23.44
CA GLU A 91 2.41 -15.65 22.44
C GLU A 91 2.64 -14.64 21.31
N ALA A 92 2.94 -15.15 20.11
CA ALA A 92 3.26 -14.36 18.93
C ALA A 92 2.02 -13.69 18.31
N THR A 93 1.48 -12.70 19.01
CA THR A 93 0.34 -11.88 18.59
C THR A 93 0.80 -10.65 17.81
N ILE A 94 -0.06 -10.09 16.93
CA ILE A 94 0.23 -8.80 16.29
C ILE A 94 0.32 -7.68 17.33
N HIS A 95 -0.33 -7.86 18.49
CA HIS A 95 -0.24 -6.96 19.64
C HIS A 95 1.18 -6.85 20.21
N SER A 96 1.90 -7.96 20.34
CA SER A 96 3.25 -8.00 20.89
C SER A 96 4.30 -7.25 20.03
N ILE A 97 4.05 -7.17 18.71
CA ILE A 97 4.86 -6.39 17.74
C ILE A 97 4.15 -5.06 17.39
N CYS A 98 3.01 -4.78 18.03
CA CYS A 98 2.19 -3.64 17.67
C CYS A 98 2.93 -2.35 17.96
N PHE A 99 3.06 -1.54 16.91
CA PHE A 99 3.81 -0.29 16.83
C PHE A 99 3.40 0.80 17.83
N LYS A 100 2.31 0.59 18.59
CA LYS A 100 1.82 1.51 19.61
C LYS A 100 2.66 1.43 20.90
N LEU A 101 2.90 0.22 21.42
CA LEU A 101 3.70 0.05 22.64
C LEU A 101 5.10 0.64 22.50
N PRO A 102 5.88 0.36 21.44
CA PRO A 102 7.23 0.88 21.31
C PRO A 102 7.29 2.41 21.24
N MET A 103 6.26 3.09 20.75
CA MET A 103 6.21 4.55 20.73
C MET A 103 6.00 5.10 22.14
N GLU A 104 5.13 4.48 22.94
CA GLU A 104 4.98 4.81 24.37
C GLU A 104 6.28 4.48 25.13
N LEU A 105 6.96 3.38 24.82
CA LEU A 105 8.27 3.03 25.40
C LEU A 105 9.37 4.03 25.00
N LEU A 106 9.39 4.54 23.75
CA LEU A 106 10.36 5.53 23.27
C LEU A 106 10.14 6.91 23.90
N ILE A 107 8.88 7.24 24.21
CA ILE A 107 8.51 8.51 24.87
C ILE A 107 8.72 8.42 26.40
N ASN A 108 8.49 7.25 27.01
CA ASN A 108 8.49 7.08 28.46
C ASN A 108 9.81 6.50 29.03
N GLY A 109 10.73 6.03 28.18
CA GLY A 109 12.07 5.57 28.58
C GLY A 109 12.13 4.28 29.41
N SER A 110 11.00 3.60 29.62
CA SER A 110 10.92 2.33 30.37
C SER A 110 10.83 1.16 29.40
N PHE A 111 11.86 0.30 29.38
CA PHE A 111 11.96 -0.85 28.48
C PHE A 111 11.69 -2.15 29.25
N PRO A 112 10.48 -2.75 29.19
CA PRO A 112 10.30 -4.14 29.59
C PRO A 112 11.18 -5.05 28.73
N ALA A 113 12.03 -5.83 29.40
CA ALA A 113 13.17 -6.55 28.80
C ALA A 113 12.78 -7.63 27.76
N SER A 114 11.54 -8.14 27.77
CA SER A 114 11.09 -9.23 26.88
C SER A 114 10.50 -8.75 25.54
N ILE A 115 9.79 -7.62 25.51
CA ILE A 115 9.04 -7.16 24.33
C ILE A 115 9.79 -6.06 23.56
N GLY A 116 10.61 -5.27 24.26
CA GLY A 116 11.28 -4.07 23.72
C GLY A 116 12.13 -4.30 22.45
N PRO A 117 13.05 -5.28 22.42
CA PRO A 117 14.04 -5.38 21.33
C PRO A 117 13.43 -5.73 19.97
N ILE A 118 12.54 -6.73 19.90
CA ILE A 118 11.93 -7.19 18.63
C ILE A 118 11.10 -6.07 18.00
N ALA A 119 10.34 -5.36 18.82
CA ALA A 119 9.46 -4.30 18.36
C ALA A 119 10.25 -3.07 17.85
N ILE A 120 11.34 -2.69 18.53
CA ILE A 120 12.25 -1.62 18.08
C ILE A 120 12.92 -1.99 16.76
N ILE A 121 13.45 -3.21 16.64
CA ILE A 121 14.08 -3.70 15.40
C ILE A 121 13.07 -3.65 14.25
N THR A 122 11.83 -4.09 14.49
CA THR A 122 10.79 -4.11 13.45
C THR A 122 10.41 -2.69 13.01
N ILE A 123 10.27 -1.74 13.95
CA ILE A 123 10.02 -0.31 13.61
C ILE A 123 11.19 0.27 12.85
N GLY A 124 12.42 0.07 13.34
CA GLY A 124 13.64 0.53 12.69
C GLY A 124 13.71 0.03 11.25
N ALA A 125 13.45 -1.27 11.03
CA ALA A 125 13.40 -1.87 9.70
C ALA A 125 12.33 -1.21 8.81
N ILE A 126 11.11 -0.97 9.32
CA ILE A 126 10.05 -0.30 8.55
C ILE A 126 10.44 1.14 8.20
N LEU A 127 11.05 1.88 9.13
CA LEU A 127 11.49 3.25 8.88
C LEU A 127 12.64 3.32 7.89
N VAL A 128 13.59 2.39 7.94
CA VAL A 128 14.68 2.25 6.97
C VAL A 128 14.12 1.89 5.58
N VAL A 129 13.17 0.96 5.51
CA VAL A 129 12.48 0.64 4.25
C VAL A 129 11.71 1.86 3.74
N ALA A 130 11.04 2.60 4.62
CA ALA A 130 10.32 3.83 4.28
C ALA A 130 11.25 4.92 3.73
N PHE A 131 12.44 5.04 4.30
CA PHE A 131 13.48 5.96 3.86
C PHE A 131 13.98 5.61 2.44
N LEU A 132 14.32 4.33 2.22
CA LEU A 132 14.95 3.88 0.96
C LEU A 132 13.95 3.71 -0.19
N PHE A 133 12.77 3.15 0.10
CA PHE A 133 11.83 2.68 -0.91
C PHE A 133 10.46 3.37 -0.85
N GLY A 134 10.29 4.32 0.07
CA GLY A 134 8.98 4.87 0.45
C GLY A 134 8.21 3.92 1.37
N PRO A 135 7.05 4.35 1.90
CA PRO A 135 6.30 3.62 2.94
C PRO A 135 5.61 2.34 2.43
N LEU A 136 6.40 1.42 1.86
CA LEU A 136 5.97 0.18 1.23
C LEU A 136 5.12 -0.66 2.18
N PHE A 137 5.50 -0.71 3.46
CA PHE A 137 4.70 -1.40 4.47
C PHE A 137 3.27 -0.86 4.51
N CYS A 138 3.10 0.45 4.74
CA CYS A 138 1.78 1.06 4.80
C CYS A 138 0.99 0.95 3.48
N GLY A 139 1.65 1.09 2.33
CA GLY A 139 1.00 1.08 1.02
C GLY A 139 0.68 -0.30 0.44
N ARG A 140 1.42 -1.34 0.84
CA ARG A 140 1.36 -2.69 0.24
C ARG A 140 1.27 -3.86 1.22
N LEU A 141 1.59 -3.72 2.50
CA LEU A 141 1.61 -4.87 3.44
C LEU A 141 0.74 -4.67 4.68
N CYS A 142 0.40 -3.43 5.06
CA CYS A 142 -0.30 -3.16 6.30
C CYS A 142 -1.75 -3.67 6.23
N PRO A 143 -2.14 -4.65 7.08
CA PRO A 143 -3.47 -5.26 7.04
C PRO A 143 -4.57 -4.30 7.55
N VAL A 144 -4.25 -3.43 8.52
CA VAL A 144 -5.17 -2.42 9.06
C VAL A 144 -5.63 -1.44 7.97
N GLY A 145 -4.70 -0.92 7.19
CA GLY A 145 -5.03 -0.04 6.07
C GLY A 145 -5.65 -0.79 4.88
N ALA A 146 -5.37 -2.09 4.74
CA ALA A 146 -5.98 -2.93 3.71
C ALA A 146 -7.48 -3.12 3.97
N MET A 147 -7.87 -3.43 5.21
CA MET A 147 -9.27 -3.65 5.56
C MET A 147 -10.13 -2.41 5.32
N SER A 148 -9.72 -1.24 5.83
CA SER A 148 -10.51 -0.02 5.67
C SER A 148 -10.62 0.41 4.20
N GLU A 149 -9.55 0.23 3.42
CA GLU A 149 -9.56 0.53 1.98
C GLU A 149 -10.44 -0.47 1.21
N MET A 150 -10.36 -1.76 1.54
CA MET A 150 -11.19 -2.80 0.93
C MET A 150 -12.67 -2.55 1.24
N LEU A 151 -13.00 -2.24 2.48
CA LEU A 151 -14.37 -1.94 2.91
C LEU A 151 -14.93 -0.72 2.16
N SER A 152 -14.13 0.34 1.99
CA SER A 152 -14.54 1.51 1.19
C SER A 152 -14.83 1.20 -0.28
N ARG A 153 -14.24 0.13 -0.83
CA ARG A 153 -14.44 -0.28 -2.24
C ARG A 153 -15.58 -1.26 -2.42
N ILE A 154 -15.85 -2.09 -1.42
CA ILE A 154 -16.94 -3.07 -1.43
C ILE A 154 -18.27 -2.37 -1.14
N VAL A 155 -18.30 -1.45 -0.18
CA VAL A 155 -19.53 -0.78 0.25
C VAL A 155 -19.95 0.25 -0.83
N PRO A 156 -21.12 0.08 -1.47
CA PRO A 156 -21.56 0.90 -2.61
C PRO A 156 -22.16 2.24 -2.17
N ILE A 157 -21.38 3.06 -1.47
CA ILE A 157 -21.80 4.41 -1.08
C ILE A 157 -21.42 5.41 -2.18
N PRO A 158 -22.38 6.24 -2.64
CA PRO A 158 -22.08 7.31 -3.58
C PRO A 158 -21.03 8.29 -3.05
N ASP A 159 -20.08 8.69 -3.90
CA ASP A 159 -18.98 9.58 -3.51
C ASP A 159 -19.43 10.95 -2.95
N ARG A 160 -20.68 11.37 -3.22
CA ARG A 160 -21.28 12.59 -2.62
C ARG A 160 -21.40 12.53 -1.09
N TYR A 161 -21.49 11.33 -0.52
CA TYR A 161 -21.56 11.12 0.93
C TYR A 161 -20.19 10.84 1.53
N ARG A 162 -19.15 10.79 0.68
CA ARG A 162 -17.78 10.58 1.14
C ARG A 162 -17.09 11.91 1.35
N MET A 163 -16.48 12.05 2.52
CA MET A 163 -15.66 13.20 2.84
C MET A 163 -14.33 13.13 2.10
N ARG A 164 -13.91 14.28 1.56
CA ARG A 164 -12.62 14.44 0.92
C ARG A 164 -12.11 15.86 1.08
N ILE A 165 -10.94 16.01 1.69
CA ILE A 165 -10.24 17.29 1.80
C ILE A 165 -9.20 17.34 0.69
N GLN A 166 -9.39 18.20 -0.32
CA GLN A 166 -8.47 18.28 -1.47
C GLN A 166 -7.16 19.00 -1.14
N ASN A 167 -7.13 19.83 -0.10
CA ASN A 167 -5.94 20.59 0.26
C ASN A 167 -4.94 19.68 0.98
N THR A 168 -3.83 19.36 0.30
CA THR A 168 -2.74 18.52 0.82
C THR A 168 -2.06 19.15 2.03
N LYS A 169 -2.00 20.48 2.12
CA LYS A 169 -1.42 21.18 3.28
C LYS A 169 -2.27 20.96 4.52
N VAL A 170 -3.60 21.09 4.40
CA VAL A 170 -4.53 20.88 5.51
C VAL A 170 -4.49 19.43 6.00
N THR A 171 -4.52 18.48 5.07
CA THR A 171 -4.46 17.05 5.42
C THR A 171 -3.13 16.66 6.07
N ALA A 172 -2.01 17.19 5.57
CA ALA A 172 -0.70 17.03 6.20
C ALA A 172 -0.67 17.66 7.61
N SER A 173 -1.19 18.89 7.77
CA SER A 173 -1.26 19.54 9.08
C SER A 173 -2.10 18.76 10.08
N LEU A 174 -3.25 18.22 9.69
CA LEU A 174 -4.08 17.39 10.57
C LEU A 174 -3.36 16.10 10.99
N ARG A 175 -2.66 15.46 10.05
CA ARG A 175 -1.87 14.26 10.32
C ARG A 175 -0.75 14.51 11.34
N TYR A 176 0.04 15.56 11.11
CA TYR A 176 1.17 15.88 11.98
C TYR A 176 0.75 16.56 13.28
N GLY A 177 -0.37 17.28 13.29
CA GLY A 177 -1.02 17.78 14.49
C GLY A 177 -1.49 16.65 15.40
N PHE A 178 -2.11 15.61 14.83
CA PHE A 178 -2.47 14.41 15.60
C PHE A 178 -1.22 13.69 16.14
N LEU A 179 -0.17 13.53 15.31
CA LEU A 179 1.10 12.94 15.77
C LEU A 179 1.70 13.73 16.95
N ALA A 180 1.73 15.07 16.85
CA ALA A 180 2.23 15.93 17.92
C ALA A 180 1.39 15.80 19.19
N GLY A 181 0.06 15.83 19.07
CA GLY A 181 -0.85 15.60 20.20
C GLY A 181 -0.66 14.23 20.84
N PHE A 182 -0.49 13.18 20.02
CA PHE A 182 -0.20 11.82 20.49
C PHE A 182 1.10 11.77 21.31
N ILE A 183 2.16 12.44 20.85
CA ILE A 183 3.44 12.50 21.58
C ILE A 183 3.30 13.31 22.88
N ILE A 184 2.63 14.48 22.84
CA ILE A 184 2.45 15.35 24.01
C ILE A 184 1.63 14.65 25.09
N VAL A 185 0.50 14.03 24.72
CA VAL A 185 -0.33 13.27 25.67
C VAL A 185 0.44 12.07 26.20
N GLY A 186 1.14 11.33 25.34
CA GLY A 186 1.99 10.22 25.78
C GLY A 186 3.02 10.64 26.82
N TRP A 187 3.70 11.77 26.59
CA TRP A 187 4.70 12.32 27.51
C TRP A 187 4.08 12.88 28.80
N ALA A 188 2.97 13.62 28.71
CA ALA A 188 2.28 14.19 29.88
C ALA A 188 1.70 13.12 30.81
N MET A 189 1.37 11.94 30.28
CA MET A 189 0.80 10.82 31.03
C MET A 189 1.83 9.77 31.45
N ALA A 190 3.13 10.00 31.17
CA ALA A 190 4.24 9.07 31.42
C ALA A 190 4.60 8.82 32.90
N GLY A 191 3.77 9.25 33.87
CA GLY A 191 4.00 9.06 35.31
C GLY A 191 3.68 7.64 35.81
N PRO A 192 3.78 7.38 37.14
CA PRO A 192 3.55 6.07 37.77
C PRO A 192 2.16 5.45 37.51
N VAL A 193 1.20 6.28 37.10
CA VAL A 193 -0.17 5.87 36.72
C VAL A 193 -0.20 5.09 35.40
N ALA A 194 0.87 5.14 34.59
CA ALA A 194 0.97 4.47 33.29
C ALA A 194 1.09 2.93 33.40
N GLN A 195 1.61 2.40 34.51
CA GLN A 195 2.00 1.00 34.62
C GLN A 195 0.84 0.05 35.02
N CYS A 196 -0.23 0.56 35.65
CA CYS A 196 -1.27 -0.32 36.23
C CYS A 196 -2.60 -0.36 35.45
N SER A 197 -2.91 0.61 34.58
CA SER A 197 -4.20 0.62 33.83
C SER A 197 -4.05 1.04 32.36
N TYR A 198 -3.10 1.91 32.04
CA TYR A 198 -3.00 2.50 30.70
C TYR A 198 -2.55 1.53 29.61
N GLY A 199 -1.65 0.58 29.90
CA GLY A 199 -1.21 -0.42 28.91
C GLY A 199 -2.36 -1.29 28.38
N VAL A 200 -3.33 -1.61 29.24
CA VAL A 200 -4.50 -2.43 28.90
C VAL A 200 -5.61 -1.57 28.29
N ASP A 201 -5.87 -0.37 28.83
CA ASP A 201 -6.95 0.51 28.37
C ASP A 201 -6.65 1.22 27.04
N LEU A 202 -5.41 1.62 26.78
CA LEU A 202 -5.01 2.12 25.46
C LEU A 202 -4.88 0.99 24.43
N GLY A 203 -4.63 -0.25 24.87
CA GLY A 203 -4.73 -1.44 24.02
C GLY A 203 -6.12 -1.61 23.40
N ARG A 204 -7.18 -1.18 24.11
CA ARG A 204 -8.58 -1.20 23.64
C ARG A 204 -8.86 -0.18 22.52
N PHE A 205 -8.01 0.83 22.35
CA PHE A 205 -8.10 1.81 21.24
C PHE A 205 -7.18 1.49 20.05
N CYS A 206 -6.66 0.26 19.98
CA CYS A 206 -5.67 -0.15 18.99
C CYS A 206 -6.34 -0.91 17.82
N SER A 207 -6.36 -0.31 16.62
CA SER A 207 -6.92 -0.96 15.43
C SER A 207 -6.27 -2.30 15.06
N PRO A 208 -4.92 -2.48 15.15
CA PRO A 208 -4.30 -3.80 14.99
C PRO A 208 -4.81 -4.86 15.97
N ALA A 209 -4.98 -4.49 17.25
CA ALA A 209 -5.44 -5.43 18.27
C ALA A 209 -6.88 -5.87 17.98
N LEU A 210 -7.75 -4.92 17.69
CA LEU A 210 -9.12 -5.17 17.26
C LEU A 210 -9.21 -6.09 16.03
N MET A 211 -8.32 -5.89 15.04
CA MET A 211 -8.24 -6.75 13.86
C MET A 211 -7.84 -8.19 14.23
N GLU A 212 -6.89 -8.35 15.13
CA GLU A 212 -6.46 -9.65 15.63
C GLU A 212 -7.57 -10.37 16.40
N TYR A 213 -8.26 -9.69 17.31
CA TYR A 213 -9.39 -10.28 18.04
C TYR A 213 -10.54 -10.68 17.12
N MET A 214 -10.86 -9.86 16.11
CA MET A 214 -11.84 -10.22 15.08
C MET A 214 -11.42 -11.48 14.30
N SER A 215 -10.13 -11.62 13.99
CA SER A 215 -9.60 -12.80 13.31
C SER A 215 -9.62 -14.04 14.21
N LEU A 216 -9.23 -13.90 15.48
CA LEU A 216 -9.31 -14.97 16.47
C LEU A 216 -10.74 -15.43 16.69
N GLY A 217 -11.72 -14.52 16.75
CA GLY A 217 -13.14 -14.91 16.86
C GLY A 217 -13.70 -15.62 15.62
N LEU A 218 -13.05 -15.49 14.46
CA LEU A 218 -13.45 -16.18 13.23
C LEU A 218 -12.80 -17.56 13.09
N PHE A 219 -11.57 -17.73 13.57
CA PHE A 219 -10.76 -18.93 13.38
C PHE A 219 -10.50 -19.74 14.67
N SER A 220 -10.88 -19.22 15.84
CA SER A 220 -10.63 -19.79 17.16
C SER A 220 -11.64 -19.23 18.20
N THR A 221 -11.37 -19.39 19.49
CA THR A 221 -12.13 -18.77 20.58
C THR A 221 -11.64 -17.34 20.83
N ALA A 222 -12.52 -16.34 20.68
CA ALA A 222 -12.24 -14.97 21.10
C ALA A 222 -12.38 -14.82 22.62
N PRO A 223 -11.53 -14.01 23.28
CA PRO A 223 -11.70 -13.70 24.70
C PRO A 223 -13.02 -12.95 24.94
N GLU A 224 -13.79 -13.43 25.92
CA GLU A 224 -15.16 -12.98 26.23
C GLU A 224 -15.25 -11.50 26.64
N ASN A 225 -14.13 -10.93 27.12
CA ASN A 225 -14.03 -9.56 27.66
C ASN A 225 -13.56 -8.51 26.62
N PHE A 226 -13.60 -8.84 25.33
CA PHE A 226 -13.06 -7.96 24.30
C PHE A 226 -14.01 -6.81 23.91
N TRP A 227 -15.32 -7.05 23.89
CA TRP A 227 -16.33 -6.07 23.48
C TRP A 227 -16.52 -4.99 24.54
N ASN A 228 -15.67 -3.97 24.48
CA ASN A 228 -15.69 -2.81 25.36
C ASN A 228 -16.10 -1.56 24.58
N ALA A 229 -16.57 -0.52 25.28
CA ALA A 229 -16.92 0.76 24.66
C ALA A 229 -15.77 1.35 23.81
N GLY A 230 -14.52 1.19 24.25
CA GLY A 230 -13.33 1.62 23.49
C GLY A 230 -13.10 0.85 22.18
N ALA A 231 -13.37 -0.47 22.17
CA ALA A 231 -13.25 -1.30 20.98
C ALA A 231 -14.34 -0.92 19.95
N VAL A 232 -15.57 -0.70 20.40
CA VAL A 232 -16.69 -0.25 19.56
C VAL A 232 -16.40 1.15 18.98
N LEU A 233 -15.94 2.09 19.81
CA LEU A 233 -15.55 3.42 19.32
C LEU A 233 -14.44 3.32 18.28
N THR A 234 -13.44 2.48 18.51
CA THR A 234 -12.33 2.28 17.56
C THR A 234 -12.81 1.69 16.24
N LEU A 235 -13.72 0.70 16.26
CA LEU A 235 -14.35 0.16 15.05
C LEU A 235 -15.06 1.25 14.25
N ILE A 236 -15.85 2.09 14.93
CA ILE A 236 -16.58 3.19 14.29
C ILE A 236 -15.59 4.18 13.68
N VAL A 237 -14.60 4.66 14.43
CA VAL A 237 -13.64 5.64 13.92
C VAL A 237 -12.77 5.06 12.80
N TRP A 238 -12.32 3.82 12.92
CA TRP A 238 -11.43 3.19 11.95
C TRP A 238 -12.16 2.74 10.68
N LEU A 239 -13.19 1.92 10.80
CA LEU A 239 -13.86 1.29 9.66
C LEU A 239 -14.98 2.17 9.08
N LEU A 240 -15.81 2.78 9.93
CA LEU A 240 -16.91 3.62 9.47
C LEU A 240 -16.40 4.99 9.00
N LEU A 241 -15.80 5.78 9.90
CA LEU A 241 -15.34 7.13 9.57
C LEU A 241 -14.10 7.09 8.67
N GLY A 242 -13.06 6.37 9.08
CA GLY A 242 -11.79 6.29 8.36
C GLY A 242 -11.79 5.41 7.11
N GLY A 243 -12.71 4.45 7.02
CA GLY A 243 -12.85 3.54 5.89
C GLY A 243 -13.98 3.95 4.96
N ILE A 244 -15.22 3.67 5.36
CA ILE A 244 -16.42 3.78 4.52
C ILE A 244 -16.70 5.24 4.11
N MET A 245 -16.58 6.19 5.05
CA MET A 245 -16.97 7.59 4.84
C MET A 245 -15.91 8.45 4.19
N MET A 246 -14.67 8.00 4.07
CA MET A 246 -13.60 8.75 3.41
C MET A 246 -13.27 8.17 2.05
N VAL A 247 -13.09 9.03 1.05
CA VAL A 247 -12.68 8.62 -0.31
C VAL A 247 -11.36 7.82 -0.25
N GLY A 248 -11.38 6.59 -0.75
CA GLY A 248 -10.20 5.71 -0.80
C GLY A 248 -9.91 4.92 0.49
N GLY A 249 -10.69 5.12 1.56
CA GLY A 249 -10.75 4.26 2.73
C GLY A 249 -9.47 4.14 3.57
N ARG A 250 -8.57 5.12 3.51
CA ARG A 250 -7.38 5.18 4.36
C ARG A 250 -7.38 6.37 5.32
N GLY A 251 -8.54 6.85 5.72
CA GLY A 251 -8.70 7.94 6.67
C GLY A 251 -7.96 7.72 7.99
N TRP A 252 -8.02 6.50 8.54
CA TRP A 252 -7.24 6.16 9.74
C TRP A 252 -5.73 6.31 9.51
N CYS A 253 -5.21 5.77 8.42
CA CYS A 253 -3.79 5.88 8.07
C CYS A 253 -3.37 7.33 7.73
N LEU A 254 -4.31 8.13 7.23
CA LEU A 254 -4.11 9.51 6.84
C LEU A 254 -4.02 10.43 8.06
N PHE A 255 -4.92 10.29 9.04
CA PHE A 255 -5.03 11.23 10.16
C PHE A 255 -4.52 10.67 11.49
N PHE A 256 -4.87 9.43 11.83
CA PHE A 256 -4.74 8.90 13.20
C PHE A 256 -3.58 7.93 13.40
N CYS A 257 -2.91 7.49 12.34
CA CYS A 257 -1.85 6.48 12.43
C CYS A 257 -0.46 7.12 12.65
N PRO A 258 0.15 7.03 13.85
CA PRO A 258 1.46 7.62 14.13
C PRO A 258 2.58 6.97 13.31
N LEU A 259 2.56 5.64 13.14
CA LEU A 259 3.52 4.94 12.28
C LEU A 259 3.45 5.43 10.83
N GLY A 260 2.24 5.67 10.34
CA GLY A 260 2.03 6.23 9.01
C GLY A 260 2.65 7.62 8.87
N ALA A 261 2.50 8.47 9.89
CA ALA A 261 3.04 9.82 9.89
C ALA A 261 4.58 9.80 9.93
N ILE A 262 5.19 9.02 10.83
CA ILE A 262 6.65 8.93 10.96
C ILE A 262 7.28 8.28 9.72
N SER A 263 6.66 7.24 9.16
CA SER A 263 7.11 6.67 7.88
C SER A 263 6.97 7.66 6.71
N GLY A 264 5.96 8.54 6.74
CA GLY A 264 5.82 9.65 5.80
C GLY A 264 6.95 10.68 5.91
N ILE A 265 7.38 11.02 7.13
CA ILE A 265 8.55 11.88 7.38
C ILE A 265 9.82 11.20 6.87
N SER A 266 10.07 9.95 7.28
CA SER A 266 11.22 9.16 6.83
C SER A 266 11.30 9.11 5.30
N HIS A 267 10.17 8.88 4.65
CA HIS A 267 10.07 8.91 3.19
C HIS A 267 10.37 10.28 2.59
N ALA A 268 9.83 11.36 3.15
CA ALA A 268 10.09 12.72 2.66
C ALA A 268 11.58 13.06 2.73
N ILE A 269 12.26 12.65 3.82
CA ILE A 269 13.71 12.81 3.99
C ILE A 269 14.46 11.98 2.93
N GLY A 270 14.15 10.68 2.81
CA GLY A 270 14.80 9.80 1.82
C GLY A 270 14.58 10.25 0.38
N ALA A 271 13.41 10.81 0.06
CA ALA A 271 13.10 11.38 -1.24
C ALA A 271 13.84 12.70 -1.50
N LYS A 272 14.12 13.51 -0.47
CA LYS A 272 14.97 14.70 -0.57
C LYS A 272 16.43 14.33 -0.85
N LEU A 273 16.89 13.21 -0.29
CA LEU A 273 18.22 12.64 -0.50
C LEU A 273 18.36 11.81 -1.79
N GLY A 274 17.30 11.70 -2.60
CA GLY A 274 17.35 11.05 -3.92
C GLY A 274 17.14 9.53 -3.93
N PHE A 275 16.84 8.90 -2.80
CA PHE A 275 16.53 7.46 -2.75
C PHE A 275 15.18 7.10 -3.38
N TYR A 276 14.26 8.06 -3.42
CA TYR A 276 12.95 7.91 -4.03
C TYR A 276 12.65 9.05 -5.00
N ARG A 277 12.24 8.68 -6.22
CA ARG A 277 11.96 9.63 -7.29
C ARG A 277 10.63 9.27 -7.95
N LEU A 278 9.62 10.09 -7.67
CA LEU A 278 8.31 10.04 -8.31
C LEU A 278 8.08 11.42 -8.92
N GLU A 279 8.07 11.45 -10.24
CA GLU A 279 8.04 12.67 -11.04
C GLU A 279 6.66 12.86 -11.64
N TYR A 280 6.21 14.11 -11.65
CA TYR A 280 4.99 14.54 -12.31
C TYR A 280 5.37 15.43 -13.49
N GLU A 281 4.94 15.02 -14.67
CA GLU A 281 5.19 15.71 -15.93
C GLU A 281 3.87 16.35 -16.41
N ALA A 282 3.79 17.68 -16.31
CA ALA A 282 2.56 18.43 -16.60
C ALA A 282 2.18 18.35 -18.10
N SER A 283 3.16 18.28 -18.99
CA SER A 283 2.94 18.18 -20.45
C SER A 283 2.15 16.93 -20.86
N ASN A 284 2.32 15.84 -20.12
CA ASN A 284 1.63 14.57 -20.34
C ASN A 284 0.25 14.52 -19.65
N CYS A 285 -0.09 15.48 -18.79
CA CYS A 285 -1.35 15.46 -18.07
C CYS A 285 -2.49 16.00 -18.93
N ARG A 286 -3.60 15.25 -19.01
CA ARG A 286 -4.85 15.66 -19.68
C ARG A 286 -5.97 16.02 -18.69
N ASN A 287 -5.61 16.32 -17.44
CA ASN A 287 -6.54 16.70 -16.36
C ASN A 287 -7.75 15.76 -16.16
N CYS A 288 -7.57 14.46 -16.39
CA CYS A 288 -8.66 13.46 -16.31
C CYS A 288 -9.06 13.06 -14.87
N ARG A 289 -8.40 13.58 -13.83
CA ARG A 289 -8.63 13.32 -12.37
C ARG A 289 -8.68 11.86 -11.89
N LYS A 290 -8.40 10.87 -12.75
CA LYS A 290 -8.35 9.43 -12.39
C LYS A 290 -7.37 9.12 -11.26
N CYS A 291 -6.18 9.72 -11.31
CA CYS A 291 -5.14 9.55 -10.30
C CYS A 291 -5.55 10.11 -8.93
N ASP A 292 -6.27 11.23 -8.95
CA ASP A 292 -6.71 11.99 -7.80
C ASP A 292 -7.80 11.25 -7.00
N VAL A 293 -8.79 10.71 -7.71
CA VAL A 293 -9.87 9.90 -7.11
C VAL A 293 -9.35 8.56 -6.59
N ASN A 294 -8.38 7.94 -7.27
CA ASN A 294 -7.83 6.65 -6.88
C ASN A 294 -6.74 6.74 -5.80
N CYS A 295 -6.24 7.93 -5.46
CA CYS A 295 -5.22 8.08 -4.44
C CYS A 295 -5.85 7.87 -3.06
N PRO A 296 -5.52 6.78 -2.34
CA PRO A 296 -6.19 6.48 -1.08
C PRO A 296 -5.75 7.41 0.06
N MET A 297 -4.61 8.11 -0.08
CA MET A 297 -4.03 9.02 0.92
C MET A 297 -4.23 10.51 0.61
N TRP A 298 -4.98 10.84 -0.44
CA TRP A 298 -5.16 12.23 -0.93
C TRP A 298 -3.85 13.02 -1.08
N ALA A 299 -2.78 12.33 -1.48
CA ALA A 299 -1.45 12.90 -1.58
C ALA A 299 -1.22 13.72 -2.87
N ILE A 300 -2.20 13.78 -3.77
CA ILE A 300 -2.08 14.53 -5.03
C ILE A 300 -2.69 15.91 -4.82
N GLY A 301 -1.86 16.94 -4.97
CA GLY A 301 -2.26 18.34 -4.88
C GLY A 301 -3.09 18.78 -6.08
N MET A 302 -3.70 19.96 -5.96
CA MET A 302 -4.51 20.57 -7.03
C MET A 302 -3.66 20.89 -8.28
N ASP A 303 -2.35 21.06 -8.10
CA ASP A 303 -1.34 21.27 -9.14
C ASP A 303 -0.82 19.95 -9.76
N GLY A 304 -1.32 18.80 -9.31
CA GLY A 304 -0.87 17.48 -9.73
C GLY A 304 0.43 17.02 -9.09
N LYS A 305 1.08 17.85 -8.27
CA LYS A 305 2.29 17.45 -7.53
C LYS A 305 1.90 16.55 -6.36
N ILE A 306 2.84 15.68 -6.00
CA ILE A 306 2.61 14.70 -4.94
C ILE A 306 3.23 15.22 -3.64
N GLU A 307 2.40 15.35 -2.63
CA GLU A 307 2.82 15.63 -1.27
C GLU A 307 3.46 14.38 -0.66
N ARG A 308 4.79 14.39 -0.59
CA ARG A 308 5.59 13.22 -0.20
C ARG A 308 5.34 12.81 1.24
N THR A 309 5.02 13.77 2.10
CA THR A 309 4.73 13.51 3.51
C THR A 309 3.42 12.74 3.72
N LEU A 310 2.53 12.71 2.73
CA LEU A 310 1.27 11.95 2.75
C LEU A 310 1.34 10.65 1.93
N CYS A 311 2.21 10.60 0.91
CA CYS A 311 2.30 9.48 -0.01
C CYS A 311 2.70 8.18 0.71
N ASN A 312 1.91 7.12 0.55
CA ASN A 312 2.23 5.78 1.08
C ASN A 312 2.91 4.87 0.05
N GLY A 313 3.36 5.40 -1.10
CA GLY A 313 4.04 4.62 -2.13
C GLY A 313 3.19 3.53 -2.81
N CYS A 314 1.84 3.61 -2.77
CA CYS A 314 0.95 2.59 -3.36
C CYS A 314 1.00 2.46 -4.89
N ARG A 315 1.49 3.49 -5.60
CA ARG A 315 1.61 3.58 -7.08
C ARG A 315 0.30 3.49 -7.86
N GLU A 316 -0.84 3.75 -7.24
CA GLU A 316 -2.11 3.86 -7.98
C GLU A 316 -2.11 4.99 -9.00
N CYS A 317 -1.34 6.06 -8.78
CA CYS A 317 -1.23 7.17 -9.73
C CYS A 317 -0.50 6.76 -11.02
N ILE A 318 0.58 5.99 -10.90
CA ILE A 318 1.38 5.50 -12.05
C ILE A 318 0.58 4.49 -12.84
N ASN A 319 0.14 3.41 -12.18
CA ASN A 319 -0.62 2.35 -12.83
C ASN A 319 -1.96 2.88 -13.37
N ASN A 320 -2.59 3.77 -12.60
CA ASN A 320 -3.63 4.77 -12.91
C ASN A 320 -3.63 5.45 -14.29
N CYS A 321 -2.47 5.94 -14.69
CA CYS A 321 -2.38 7.02 -15.67
C CYS A 321 -2.23 6.45 -17.07
N SER A 322 -3.22 6.65 -17.94
CA SER A 322 -3.13 6.27 -19.35
C SER A 322 -2.14 7.13 -20.16
N PHE A 323 -1.75 8.29 -19.63
CA PHE A 323 -0.92 9.27 -20.34
C PHE A 323 0.51 9.33 -19.79
N ASN A 324 0.90 8.46 -18.87
CA ASN A 324 2.25 8.42 -18.27
C ASN A 324 2.72 9.77 -17.70
N ALA A 325 1.79 10.54 -17.11
CA ALA A 325 2.08 11.81 -16.43
C ALA A 325 2.83 11.62 -15.11
N TYR A 326 2.74 10.43 -14.50
CA TYR A 326 3.52 10.06 -13.32
C TYR A 326 4.55 9.00 -13.70
N ARG A 327 5.82 9.24 -13.39
CA ARG A 327 6.93 8.34 -13.72
C ARG A 327 7.88 8.17 -12.54
N GLY A 328 8.64 7.09 -12.59
CA GLY A 328 9.55 6.73 -11.52
C GLY A 328 8.80 6.17 -10.32
N ALA A 329 9.55 5.52 -9.45
CA ALA A 329 9.00 4.98 -8.21
C ALA A 329 10.08 4.60 -7.19
N TYR A 330 11.34 4.61 -7.61
CA TYR A 330 12.55 4.45 -6.81
C TYR A 330 13.60 5.39 -7.43
N GLY A 331 14.51 5.92 -6.61
CA GLY A 331 15.69 6.65 -7.11
C GLY A 331 16.71 5.69 -7.72
N SER A 332 17.83 6.21 -8.23
CA SER A 332 18.87 5.39 -8.87
C SER A 332 19.42 4.29 -7.96
N THR A 333 19.65 4.62 -6.68
CA THR A 333 20.08 3.67 -5.65
C THR A 333 18.97 2.67 -5.33
N GLY A 334 17.74 3.13 -5.15
CA GLY A 334 16.58 2.27 -4.89
C GLY A 334 16.30 1.30 -6.04
N GLU A 335 16.51 1.72 -7.30
CA GLU A 335 16.33 0.88 -8.47
C GLU A 335 17.40 -0.22 -8.57
N LYS A 336 18.67 0.09 -8.26
CA LYS A 336 19.74 -0.90 -8.18
C LYS A 336 19.44 -1.96 -7.12
N ILE A 337 19.04 -1.53 -5.91
CA ILE A 337 18.70 -2.47 -4.82
C ILE A 337 17.45 -3.27 -5.21
N HIS A 338 16.42 -2.64 -5.77
CA HIS A 338 15.20 -3.33 -6.22
C HIS A 338 15.52 -4.40 -7.26
N LYS A 339 16.37 -4.12 -8.25
CA LYS A 339 16.83 -5.12 -9.24
C LYS A 339 17.58 -6.28 -8.56
N LYS A 340 18.47 -5.98 -7.60
CA LYS A 340 19.22 -7.01 -6.84
C LYS A 340 18.29 -7.89 -6.00
N VAL A 341 17.38 -7.28 -5.23
CA VAL A 341 16.37 -7.96 -4.40
C VAL A 341 15.44 -8.81 -5.27
N LYS A 342 14.96 -8.28 -6.41
CA LYS A 342 14.14 -9.06 -7.34
C LYS A 342 14.89 -10.28 -7.89
N GLY A 343 16.19 -10.14 -8.15
CA GLY A 343 17.07 -11.25 -8.52
C GLY A 343 17.20 -12.31 -7.43
N VAL A 344 17.40 -11.90 -6.17
CA VAL A 344 17.47 -12.80 -5.01
C VAL A 344 16.14 -13.50 -4.78
N ILE A 345 15.02 -12.76 -4.75
CA ILE A 345 13.67 -13.32 -4.59
C ILE A 345 13.35 -14.31 -5.71
N SER A 346 13.76 -14.02 -6.95
CA SER A 346 13.58 -14.96 -8.07
C SER A 346 14.27 -16.29 -7.81
N ARG A 347 15.52 -16.26 -7.31
CA ARG A 347 16.32 -17.45 -6.96
C ARG A 347 15.77 -18.19 -5.74
N VAL A 348 15.39 -17.44 -4.69
CA VAL A 348 14.75 -18.00 -3.51
C VAL A 348 13.42 -18.62 -3.90
N ARG A 349 12.56 -17.96 -4.68
CA ARG A 349 11.29 -18.52 -5.13
C ARG A 349 11.47 -19.79 -5.96
N THR A 350 12.54 -19.90 -6.75
CA THR A 350 12.86 -21.18 -7.41
C THR A 350 13.18 -22.23 -6.36
N ALA A 351 14.09 -21.93 -5.42
CA ALA A 351 14.46 -22.84 -4.33
C ALA A 351 13.28 -23.19 -3.38
N SER A 352 12.41 -22.24 -3.06
CA SER A 352 11.23 -22.42 -2.21
C SER A 352 10.16 -23.24 -2.90
N VAL A 353 10.02 -23.16 -4.23
CA VAL A 353 9.14 -24.07 -4.97
C VAL A 353 9.70 -25.50 -4.93
N PHE A 354 11.02 -25.66 -4.99
CA PHE A 354 11.67 -26.97 -4.76
C PHE A 354 11.45 -27.47 -3.31
N VAL A 355 11.57 -26.60 -2.31
CA VAL A 355 11.37 -26.95 -0.89
C VAL A 355 9.89 -27.18 -0.56
N LEU A 356 8.95 -26.38 -1.07
CA LEU A 356 7.51 -26.62 -0.90
C LEU A 356 7.07 -27.90 -1.62
N ALA A 357 7.57 -28.18 -2.82
CA ALA A 357 7.30 -29.44 -3.51
C ALA A 357 7.84 -30.65 -2.74
N ALA A 358 8.97 -30.49 -2.04
CA ALA A 358 9.51 -31.51 -1.13
C ALA A 358 8.72 -31.60 0.19
N ALA A 359 8.24 -30.48 0.73
CA ALA A 359 7.51 -30.39 1.99
C ALA A 359 5.99 -30.62 1.87
N THR A 360 5.43 -30.73 0.65
CA THR A 360 4.06 -31.24 0.46
C THR A 360 4.00 -32.76 0.46
N ALA A 361 5.13 -33.48 0.39
CA ALA A 361 5.15 -34.94 0.51
C ALA A 361 4.70 -35.45 1.90
N PRO A 362 5.06 -34.82 3.03
CA PRO A 362 4.51 -35.15 4.35
C PRO A 362 3.05 -34.71 4.56
N LEU A 363 2.60 -33.61 3.93
CA LEU A 363 1.20 -33.18 4.00
C LEU A 363 0.25 -34.18 3.33
N ALA A 364 0.68 -34.81 2.22
CA ALA A 364 -0.05 -35.93 1.63
C ALA A 364 -0.17 -37.11 2.60
N TYR A 365 0.85 -37.35 3.44
CA TYR A 365 0.85 -38.38 4.49
C TYR A 365 -0.13 -38.07 5.64
N MET A 366 -0.31 -36.79 5.99
CA MET A 366 -1.29 -36.36 6.99
C MET A 366 -2.74 -36.51 6.52
N PHE A 367 -3.04 -36.27 5.24
CA PHE A 367 -4.40 -36.45 4.69
C PHE A 367 -4.77 -37.93 4.44
N THR A 368 -3.78 -38.84 4.39
CA THR A 368 -4.01 -40.30 4.39
C THR A 368 -4.08 -40.92 5.79
N GLY A 369 -3.98 -40.10 6.84
CA GLY A 369 -3.96 -40.53 8.25
C GLY A 369 -5.10 -41.43 8.71
N PRO A 370 -6.35 -41.36 8.19
CA PRO A 370 -7.41 -42.28 8.64
C PRO A 370 -7.18 -43.74 8.21
N CYS A 371 -6.28 -43.99 7.25
CA CYS A 371 -6.01 -45.33 6.73
C CYS A 371 -4.79 -46.01 7.38
N ALA A 372 -4.04 -45.32 8.23
CA ALA A 372 -2.86 -45.90 8.90
C ALA A 372 -3.22 -46.63 10.21
N ALA A 373 -4.41 -46.40 10.77
CA ALA A 373 -4.85 -47.00 12.03
C ALA A 373 -5.65 -48.31 11.86
N THR A 374 -6.08 -48.65 10.64
CA THR A 374 -6.80 -49.88 10.31
C THR A 374 -6.04 -50.59 9.19
N GLY A 375 -5.52 -51.78 9.47
CA GLY A 375 -4.55 -52.48 8.62
C GLY A 375 -4.91 -52.54 7.13
N CYS A 376 -3.87 -52.68 6.29
CA CYS A 376 -3.88 -52.62 4.82
C CYS A 376 -4.85 -53.56 4.08
N ALA A 377 -5.72 -54.30 4.77
CA ALA A 377 -6.74 -55.18 4.17
C ALA A 377 -8.05 -54.45 3.80
N ALA A 378 -8.26 -53.19 4.21
CA ALA A 378 -9.55 -52.50 4.05
C ALA A 378 -9.64 -51.44 2.93
N CYS A 379 -8.61 -51.26 2.09
CA CYS A 379 -8.66 -50.31 0.98
C CYS A 379 -9.06 -51.00 -0.34
N PRO A 380 -10.25 -50.71 -0.93
CA PRO A 380 -10.68 -51.32 -2.20
C PRO A 380 -9.89 -50.83 -3.42
N LEU A 381 -9.06 -49.80 -3.24
CA LEU A 381 -8.21 -49.20 -4.28
C LEU A 381 -6.79 -49.06 -3.72
N GLY A 382 -6.05 -50.16 -3.72
CA GLY A 382 -4.73 -50.27 -3.14
C GLY A 382 -3.72 -49.27 -3.72
N GLY A 383 -2.83 -48.77 -2.84
CA GLY A 383 -1.42 -48.35 -3.02
C GLY A 383 -0.95 -47.49 -4.21
N ALA A 384 -1.58 -47.54 -5.38
CA ALA A 384 -1.13 -46.88 -6.60
C ALA A 384 -1.35 -45.36 -6.59
N CYS A 385 -2.32 -44.84 -5.83
CA CYS A 385 -2.62 -43.41 -5.80
C CYS A 385 -1.58 -42.57 -5.05
N ALA A 386 -0.88 -43.14 -4.07
CA ALA A 386 0.07 -42.41 -3.23
C ALA A 386 1.35 -41.99 -3.98
N VAL A 387 1.72 -42.71 -5.04
CA VAL A 387 2.95 -42.46 -5.81
C VAL A 387 2.65 -41.88 -7.20
N THR A 388 1.52 -42.24 -7.82
CA THR A 388 1.22 -41.81 -9.20
C THR A 388 0.76 -40.35 -9.29
N ILE A 389 0.01 -39.83 -8.31
CA ILE A 389 -0.51 -38.46 -8.36
C ILE A 389 0.60 -37.41 -8.18
N PRO A 390 1.54 -37.54 -7.22
CA PRO A 390 2.66 -36.62 -7.09
C PRO A 390 3.62 -36.67 -8.29
N LEU A 391 3.85 -37.85 -8.87
CA LEU A 391 4.71 -38.00 -10.05
C LEU A 391 4.05 -37.49 -11.34
N LEU A 392 2.74 -37.66 -11.52
CA LEU A 392 2.01 -37.09 -12.65
C LEU A 392 1.87 -35.58 -12.53
N TYR A 393 1.65 -35.04 -11.32
CA TYR A 393 1.57 -33.60 -11.10
C TYR A 393 2.95 -32.93 -11.18
N GLY A 394 3.98 -33.56 -10.62
CA GLY A 394 5.39 -33.16 -10.76
C GLY A 394 5.87 -33.24 -12.21
N GLY A 395 5.50 -34.30 -12.94
CA GLY A 395 5.77 -34.47 -14.37
C GLY A 395 5.01 -33.48 -15.25
N MET A 396 3.75 -33.14 -14.93
CA MET A 396 3.00 -32.08 -15.61
C MET A 396 3.58 -30.69 -15.36
N LEU A 397 4.07 -30.41 -14.15
CA LEU A 397 4.74 -29.14 -13.84
C LEU A 397 6.10 -29.04 -14.53
N LEU A 398 6.90 -30.11 -14.51
CA LEU A 398 8.19 -30.19 -15.21
C LEU A 398 8.01 -30.09 -16.74
N SER A 399 7.00 -30.75 -17.31
CA SER A 399 6.71 -30.65 -18.76
C SER A 399 6.21 -29.27 -19.17
N ARG A 400 5.31 -28.64 -18.39
CA ARG A 400 4.88 -27.24 -18.62
C ARG A 400 6.02 -26.23 -18.45
N MET A 401 6.94 -26.47 -17.53
CA MET A 401 8.11 -25.62 -17.34
C MET A 401 9.13 -25.81 -18.47
N SER A 402 9.37 -27.05 -18.91
CA SER A 402 10.27 -27.35 -20.04
C SER A 402 9.75 -26.78 -21.36
N THR A 403 8.44 -26.81 -21.59
CA THR A 403 7.81 -26.25 -22.80
C THR A 403 7.84 -24.73 -22.78
N ARG A 404 7.59 -24.09 -21.63
CA ARG A 404 7.76 -22.62 -21.48
C ARG A 404 9.21 -22.19 -21.61
N LEU A 405 10.16 -22.96 -21.09
CA LEU A 405 11.59 -22.68 -21.22
C LEU A 405 12.07 -22.87 -22.67
N LYS A 406 11.62 -23.94 -23.36
CA LYS A 406 11.89 -24.16 -24.79
C LYS A 406 11.26 -23.08 -25.67
N ALA A 407 10.05 -22.62 -25.35
CA ALA A 407 9.39 -21.51 -26.05
C ALA A 407 10.09 -20.16 -25.79
N ALA A 408 10.56 -19.93 -24.56
CA ALA A 408 11.33 -18.74 -24.22
C ALA A 408 12.70 -18.75 -24.94
N LEU A 409 13.42 -19.87 -24.92
CA LEU A 409 14.69 -20.06 -25.60
C LEU A 409 14.55 -20.02 -27.12
N SER A 410 13.46 -20.56 -27.70
CA SER A 410 13.21 -20.45 -29.14
C SER A 410 12.89 -19.00 -29.54
N SER A 411 12.13 -18.26 -28.72
CA SER A 411 11.88 -16.82 -28.94
C SER A 411 13.14 -15.96 -28.78
N LEU A 412 14.04 -16.37 -27.87
CA LEU A 412 15.33 -15.69 -27.68
C LEU A 412 16.28 -16.00 -28.84
N ARG A 413 16.29 -17.26 -29.31
CA ARG A 413 17.09 -17.71 -30.45
C ARG A 413 16.61 -17.09 -31.76
N THR A 414 15.30 -16.91 -31.98
CA THR A 414 14.78 -16.20 -33.16
C THR A 414 15.08 -14.72 -33.11
N ARG A 415 15.07 -14.07 -31.94
CA ARG A 415 15.52 -12.68 -31.78
C ARG A 415 17.02 -12.52 -32.04
N LEU A 416 17.85 -13.41 -31.50
CA LEU A 416 19.31 -13.38 -31.70
C LEU A 416 19.76 -13.77 -33.13
N LEU A 417 19.00 -14.62 -33.82
CA LEU A 417 19.26 -14.98 -35.23
C LEU A 417 18.61 -13.99 -36.22
N GLY A 418 17.58 -13.25 -35.80
CA GLY A 418 17.01 -12.13 -36.54
C GLY A 418 17.97 -10.95 -36.59
N ASP A 419 18.57 -10.59 -35.45
CA ASP A 419 19.60 -9.54 -35.34
C ASP A 419 20.87 -9.84 -36.16
N ARG A 420 21.18 -11.13 -36.40
CA ARG A 420 22.32 -11.51 -37.25
C ARG A 420 22.05 -11.41 -38.76
N ARG A 421 20.81 -11.24 -39.20
CA ARG A 421 20.47 -11.10 -40.63
C ARG A 421 20.41 -9.64 -41.10
N GLU A 422 20.35 -8.66 -40.21
CA GLU A 422 20.42 -7.24 -40.54
C GLU A 422 21.87 -6.68 -40.56
N LEU A 423 22.87 -7.51 -40.29
CA LEU A 423 24.30 -7.12 -40.25
C LEU A 423 25.13 -7.71 -41.40
N ARG A 424 24.51 -8.09 -42.52
CA ARG A 424 25.25 -8.42 -43.74
C ARG A 424 25.23 -7.18 -44.67
N PRO A 425 26.37 -6.51 -44.88
CA PRO A 425 26.43 -5.39 -45.82
C PRO A 425 26.34 -5.93 -47.25
N GLU A 426 25.44 -5.37 -48.05
CA GLU A 426 25.67 -5.17 -49.47
C GLU A 426 25.90 -3.69 -49.72
#